data_AF-A0A1N7MQA2-F1
#
_entry.id   AF-A0A1N7MQA2-F1
#
_cell.length_a   1.000
_cell.length_b   1.000
_cell.length_c   1.000
_cell.angle_alpha   90.00
_cell.angle_beta   90.00
_cell.angle_gamma   90.00
#
_symmetry.space_group_name_H-M   'P 1'
#
loop_
_entity.id
_entity.type
_entity.pdbx_description
1 polymer ?
#
loop_
_entity_poly.entity_id
_entity_poly.type
_entity_poly.pdbx_seq_one_letter_code
_entity_poly.pdbx_strand_id
1 'polypeptide(L)'
;MTLKNQLFSSLFIVFFCSVGGYFYGLRAANEAHEAQQSKAMAAVEQTLRTYYEQQLATANNSVATLRQEKSALAKAASELEKRIAHVSRPDCPITRGFVGLYNRAIGADLPPSDHATGADRAASTAVTPASSAPQQKQDTTVSDVNQQDILRHVVNYGQRCQSLEAQLIQLIEYEETVYESRRPTGASHPEHTGRDR
;
A
#
# COMPACT_ATOMS: atom_id res chain seq x y z
N MET A 1 51.23 77.61 -31.89
CA MET A 1 49.85 77.06 -32.00
C MET A 1 49.79 75.52 -32.02
N THR A 2 50.89 74.80 -32.15
CA THR A 2 50.93 73.33 -32.36
C THR A 2 50.78 72.48 -31.09
N LEU A 3 51.24 72.94 -29.91
CA LEU A 3 51.22 72.14 -28.68
C LEU A 3 49.80 71.90 -28.14
N LYS A 4 48.91 72.88 -28.27
CA LYS A 4 47.52 72.82 -27.80
C LYS A 4 46.68 71.83 -28.64
N ASN A 5 46.97 71.72 -29.93
CA ASN A 5 46.28 70.80 -30.85
C ASN A 5 46.65 69.32 -30.61
N GLN A 6 47.90 69.04 -30.21
CA GLN A 6 48.34 67.68 -29.89
C GLN A 6 47.74 67.15 -28.58
N LEU A 7 47.62 68.01 -27.56
CA LEU A 7 46.98 67.64 -26.30
C LEU A 7 45.48 67.38 -26.45
N PHE A 8 44.77 68.18 -27.27
CA PHE A 8 43.36 67.93 -27.56
C PHE A 8 43.13 66.65 -28.38
N SER A 9 44.02 66.32 -29.31
CA SER A 9 43.95 65.10 -30.13
C SER A 9 44.11 63.83 -29.28
N SER A 10 45.12 63.77 -28.41
CA SER A 10 45.31 62.62 -27.51
C SER A 10 44.16 62.46 -26.50
N LEU A 11 43.61 63.55 -25.99
CA LEU A 11 42.48 63.49 -25.06
C LEU A 11 41.21 62.92 -25.75
N PHE A 12 40.99 63.28 -27.02
CA PHE A 12 39.86 62.78 -27.80
C PHE A 12 39.97 61.28 -28.08
N ILE A 13 41.16 60.80 -28.42
CA ILE A 13 41.40 59.37 -28.70
C ILE A 13 41.15 58.52 -27.45
N VAL A 14 41.68 58.95 -26.30
CA VAL A 14 41.48 58.22 -25.02
C VAL A 14 40.00 58.19 -24.62
N PHE A 15 39.28 59.30 -24.83
CA PHE A 15 37.86 59.38 -24.52
C PHE A 15 37.02 58.48 -25.43
N PHE A 16 37.27 58.48 -26.73
CA PHE A 16 36.57 57.60 -27.68
C PHE A 16 36.86 56.12 -27.43
N CYS A 17 38.09 55.76 -27.08
CA CYS A 17 38.43 54.38 -26.70
C CYS A 17 37.73 53.94 -25.41
N SER A 18 37.65 54.80 -24.39
CA SER A 18 36.93 54.48 -23.14
C SER A 18 35.43 54.29 -23.37
N VAL A 19 34.79 55.19 -24.12
CA VAL A 19 33.35 55.09 -24.40
C VAL A 19 33.04 53.88 -25.29
N GLY A 20 33.85 53.63 -26.32
CA GLY A 20 33.70 52.46 -27.19
C GLY A 20 33.86 51.13 -26.44
N GLY A 21 34.86 51.03 -25.56
CA GLY A 21 35.07 49.85 -24.71
C GLY A 21 33.93 49.62 -23.72
N TYR A 22 33.40 50.69 -23.12
CA TYR A 22 32.27 50.61 -22.18
C TYR A 22 31.00 50.08 -22.85
N PHE A 23 30.62 50.61 -24.02
CA PHE A 23 29.43 50.14 -24.74
C PHE A 23 29.58 48.69 -25.24
N TYR A 24 30.76 48.32 -25.73
CA TYR A 24 31.00 46.95 -26.19
C TYR A 24 30.95 45.94 -25.03
N GLY A 25 31.54 46.29 -23.88
CA GLY A 25 31.49 45.47 -22.67
C GLY A 25 30.07 45.33 -22.11
N LEU A 26 29.27 46.41 -22.11
CA LEU A 26 27.89 46.38 -21.62
C LEU A 26 27.01 45.47 -22.48
N ARG A 27 27.22 45.50 -23.81
CA ARG A 27 26.48 44.66 -24.76
C ARG A 27 26.86 43.18 -24.62
N ALA A 28 28.15 42.89 -24.54
CA ALA A 28 28.65 41.53 -24.31
C ALA A 28 28.20 40.95 -22.96
N ALA A 29 28.16 41.78 -21.91
CA ALA A 29 27.66 41.38 -20.59
C ALA A 29 26.15 41.06 -20.62
N ASN A 30 25.37 41.83 -21.38
CA ASN A 30 23.93 41.61 -21.50
C ASN A 30 23.63 40.31 -22.29
N GLU A 31 24.32 40.08 -23.40
CA GLU A 31 24.22 38.83 -24.18
C GLU A 31 24.67 37.61 -23.36
N ALA A 32 25.72 37.75 -22.55
CA ALA A 32 26.16 36.69 -21.64
C ALA A 32 25.11 36.39 -20.56
N HIS A 33 24.44 37.42 -20.02
CA HIS A 33 23.36 37.25 -19.06
C HIS A 33 22.14 36.55 -19.66
N GLU A 34 21.72 36.93 -20.86
CA GLU A 34 20.60 36.30 -21.58
C GLU A 34 20.93 34.84 -21.95
N ALA A 35 22.16 34.57 -22.39
CA ALA A 35 22.66 33.23 -22.66
C ALA A 35 22.73 32.37 -21.38
N GLN A 36 23.08 32.96 -20.23
CA GLN A 36 23.10 32.26 -18.94
C GLN A 36 21.67 31.90 -18.49
N GLN A 37 20.72 32.84 -18.62
CA GLN A 37 19.33 32.64 -18.23
C GLN A 37 18.64 31.57 -19.09
N SER A 38 18.83 31.60 -20.41
CA SER A 38 18.27 30.58 -21.31
C SER A 38 18.80 29.19 -21.00
N LYS A 39 20.11 29.05 -20.73
CA LYS A 39 20.71 27.79 -20.29
C LYS A 39 20.16 27.31 -18.95
N ALA A 40 19.98 28.23 -17.99
CA ALA A 40 19.39 27.91 -16.68
C ALA A 40 17.94 27.43 -16.82
N MET A 41 17.13 28.10 -17.64
CA MET A 41 15.74 27.71 -17.87
C MET A 41 15.64 26.36 -18.60
N ALA A 42 16.48 26.12 -19.60
CA ALA A 42 16.54 24.82 -20.28
C ALA A 42 16.96 23.69 -19.33
N ALA A 43 17.91 23.95 -18.42
CA ALA A 43 18.31 22.98 -17.40
C ALA A 43 17.16 22.67 -16.41
N VAL A 44 16.42 23.69 -15.97
CA VAL A 44 15.23 23.50 -15.11
C VAL A 44 14.17 22.67 -15.82
N GLU A 45 13.87 22.97 -17.08
CA GLU A 45 12.88 22.21 -17.85
C GLU A 45 13.29 20.74 -18.01
N GLN A 46 14.57 20.47 -18.28
CA GLN A 46 15.11 19.11 -18.34
C GLN A 46 14.95 18.39 -17.00
N THR A 47 15.28 19.04 -15.88
CA THR A 47 15.11 18.43 -14.55
C THR A 47 13.65 18.14 -14.21
N LEU A 48 12.72 18.99 -14.63
CA LEU A 48 11.29 18.76 -14.43
C LEU A 48 10.81 17.57 -15.26
N ARG A 49 11.24 17.47 -16.51
CA ARG A 49 10.90 16.36 -17.41
C ARG A 49 11.40 15.03 -16.86
N THR A 50 12.67 14.95 -16.45
CA THR A 50 13.23 13.71 -15.88
C THR A 50 12.52 13.31 -14.59
N TYR A 51 12.19 14.27 -13.72
CA TYR A 51 11.44 14.02 -12.50
C TYR A 51 10.04 13.46 -12.80
N TYR A 52 9.32 14.06 -13.76
CA TYR A 52 8.01 13.58 -14.20
C TYR A 52 8.08 12.18 -14.84
N GLU A 53 9.06 11.93 -15.72
CA GLU A 53 9.28 10.62 -16.33
C GLU A 53 9.57 9.55 -15.27
N GLN A 54 10.37 9.89 -14.25
CA GLN A 54 10.67 8.98 -13.16
C GLN A 54 9.42 8.67 -12.32
N GLN A 55 8.59 9.67 -12.01
CA GLN A 55 7.31 9.45 -11.33
C GLN A 55 6.38 8.56 -12.15
N LEU A 56 6.26 8.81 -13.46
CA LEU A 56 5.45 7.98 -14.35
C LEU A 56 5.98 6.56 -14.43
N ALA A 57 7.30 6.35 -14.49
CA ALA A 57 7.90 5.02 -14.49
C ALA A 57 7.59 4.27 -13.19
N THR A 58 7.74 4.91 -12.04
CA THR A 58 7.40 4.31 -10.73
C THR A 58 5.91 3.98 -10.64
N ALA A 59 5.03 4.89 -11.05
CA ALA A 59 3.60 4.66 -11.07
C ALA A 59 3.22 3.49 -12.01
N ASN A 60 3.75 3.47 -13.23
CA ASN A 60 3.52 2.39 -14.18
C ASN A 60 4.02 1.04 -13.66
N ASN A 61 5.19 1.00 -13.02
CA ASN A 61 5.72 -0.20 -12.39
C ASN A 61 4.80 -0.72 -11.29
N SER A 62 4.32 0.15 -10.39
CA SER A 62 3.37 -0.25 -9.34
C SER A 62 2.06 -0.81 -9.93
N VAL A 63 1.53 -0.18 -10.97
CA VAL A 63 0.30 -0.64 -11.64
C VAL A 63 0.54 -1.97 -12.36
N ALA A 64 1.70 -2.16 -12.98
CA ALA A 64 2.07 -3.42 -13.62
C ALA A 64 2.18 -4.55 -12.58
N THR A 65 2.84 -4.32 -11.45
CA THR A 65 2.94 -5.27 -10.34
C THR A 65 1.56 -5.64 -9.82
N LEU A 66 0.70 -4.67 -9.53
CA LEU A 66 -0.66 -4.93 -9.05
C LEU A 66 -1.50 -5.71 -10.06
N ARG A 67 -1.37 -5.43 -11.36
CA ARG A 67 -2.05 -6.21 -12.42
C ARG A 67 -1.53 -7.64 -12.46
N GLN A 68 -0.22 -7.84 -12.32
CA GLN A 68 0.39 -9.16 -12.30
C GLN A 68 -0.11 -9.98 -11.11
N GLU A 69 -0.10 -9.40 -9.91
CA GLU A 69 -0.62 -10.04 -8.68
C GLU A 69 -2.10 -10.40 -8.81
N LYS A 70 -2.94 -9.47 -9.29
CA LYS A 70 -4.36 -9.75 -9.55
C LYS A 70 -4.56 -10.89 -10.54
N SER A 71 -3.75 -10.93 -11.60
CA SER A 71 -3.83 -12.01 -12.60
C SER A 71 -3.37 -13.37 -12.03
N ALA A 72 -2.37 -13.38 -11.14
CA ALA A 72 -1.89 -14.59 -10.48
C ALA A 72 -2.94 -15.13 -9.50
N LEU A 73 -3.57 -14.25 -8.71
CA LEU A 73 -4.67 -14.61 -7.82
C LEU A 73 -5.88 -15.15 -8.58
N ALA A 74 -6.27 -14.51 -9.69
CA ALA A 74 -7.37 -14.98 -10.52
C ALA A 74 -7.09 -16.38 -11.12
N LYS A 75 -5.84 -16.63 -11.56
CA LYS A 75 -5.42 -17.95 -12.04
C LYS A 75 -5.47 -18.99 -10.91
N ALA A 76 -4.91 -18.68 -9.75
CA ALA A 76 -4.93 -19.57 -8.59
C ALA A 76 -6.37 -19.90 -8.14
N ALA A 77 -7.27 -18.92 -8.14
CA ALA A 77 -8.69 -19.13 -7.88
C ALA A 77 -9.32 -20.08 -8.90
N SER A 78 -9.09 -19.86 -10.20
CA SER A 78 -9.61 -20.73 -11.26
C SER A 78 -9.06 -22.15 -11.21
N GLU A 79 -7.80 -22.32 -10.80
CA GLU A 79 -7.17 -23.63 -10.62
C GLU A 79 -7.75 -24.35 -9.42
N LEU A 80 -7.97 -23.64 -8.32
CA LEU A 80 -8.60 -24.18 -7.12
C LEU A 80 -10.03 -24.63 -7.44
N GLU A 81 -10.81 -23.85 -8.19
CA GLU A 81 -12.15 -24.24 -8.65
C GLU A 81 -12.13 -25.52 -9.50
N LYS A 82 -11.19 -25.64 -10.43
CA LYS A 82 -11.02 -26.86 -11.24
C LYS A 82 -10.65 -28.07 -10.39
N ARG A 83 -9.76 -27.89 -9.41
CA ARG A 83 -9.37 -28.97 -8.48
C ARG A 83 -10.55 -29.38 -7.60
N ILE A 84 -11.33 -28.42 -7.10
CA ILE A 84 -12.56 -28.69 -6.33
C ILE A 84 -13.52 -29.53 -7.19
N ALA A 85 -13.76 -29.13 -8.45
CA ALA A 85 -14.61 -29.89 -9.36
C ALA A 85 -14.08 -31.30 -9.67
N HIS A 86 -12.75 -31.47 -9.73
CA HIS A 86 -12.11 -32.76 -9.99
C HIS A 86 -12.18 -33.73 -8.79
N VAL A 87 -12.04 -33.22 -7.56
CA VAL A 87 -12.07 -34.05 -6.35
C VAL A 87 -13.49 -34.29 -5.82
N SER A 88 -14.44 -33.42 -6.17
CA SER A 88 -15.85 -33.63 -5.83
C SER A 88 -16.41 -34.81 -6.63
N ARG A 89 -16.88 -35.85 -5.94
CA ARG A 89 -17.52 -37.01 -6.57
C ARG A 89 -19.03 -36.81 -6.58
N PRO A 90 -19.69 -36.68 -7.75
CA PRO A 90 -21.14 -36.50 -7.83
C PRO A 90 -21.91 -37.70 -7.24
N ASP A 91 -21.29 -38.87 -7.18
CA ASP A 91 -21.89 -40.11 -6.66
C ASP A 91 -21.78 -40.27 -5.14
N CYS A 92 -21.24 -39.28 -4.41
CA CYS A 92 -21.11 -39.31 -2.95
C CYS A 92 -22.08 -38.29 -2.32
N PRO A 93 -23.37 -38.66 -2.17
CA PRO A 93 -24.38 -37.75 -1.64
C PRO A 93 -24.10 -37.41 -0.18
N ILE A 94 -24.10 -36.12 0.14
CA ILE A 94 -24.01 -35.63 1.51
C ILE A 94 -25.40 -35.74 2.13
N THR A 95 -25.46 -36.21 3.38
CA THR A 95 -26.73 -36.36 4.07
C THR A 95 -27.11 -35.09 4.85
N ARG A 96 -28.39 -34.88 5.10
CA ARG A 96 -28.87 -33.72 5.89
C ARG A 96 -28.30 -33.72 7.31
N GLY A 97 -28.08 -34.89 7.91
CA GLY A 97 -27.45 -35.00 9.23
C GLY A 97 -26.00 -34.51 9.24
N PHE A 98 -25.24 -34.78 8.18
CA PHE A 98 -23.89 -34.23 8.02
C PHE A 98 -23.91 -32.70 7.93
N VAL A 99 -24.83 -32.13 7.13
CA VAL A 99 -24.96 -30.67 6.98
C VAL A 99 -25.37 -30.00 8.30
N GLY A 100 -26.26 -30.62 9.08
CA GLY A 100 -26.63 -30.12 10.41
C GLY A 100 -25.44 -30.09 11.38
N LEU A 101 -24.64 -31.17 11.43
CA LEU A 101 -23.41 -31.21 12.23
C LEU A 101 -22.38 -30.18 11.76
N TYR A 102 -22.25 -30.01 10.44
CA TYR A 102 -21.37 -29.01 9.84
C TYR A 102 -21.78 -27.58 10.22
N ASN A 103 -23.05 -27.22 10.08
CA ASN A 103 -23.58 -25.90 10.45
C ASN A 103 -23.38 -25.58 11.94
N ARG A 104 -23.58 -26.58 12.80
CA ARG A 104 -23.28 -26.44 14.24
C ARG A 104 -21.79 -26.26 14.51
N ALA A 105 -20.93 -26.99 13.80
CA ALA A 105 -19.48 -26.88 13.95
C ALA A 105 -18.93 -25.52 13.53
N ILE A 106 -19.51 -24.88 12.49
CA ILE A 106 -19.15 -23.52 12.07
C ILE A 106 -19.90 -22.42 12.83
N GLY A 107 -20.75 -22.80 13.79
CA GLY A 107 -21.50 -21.90 14.64
C GLY A 107 -22.70 -21.19 13.98
N ALA A 108 -23.14 -21.63 12.80
CA ALA A 108 -24.28 -21.05 12.08
C ALA A 108 -25.63 -21.35 12.75
N ASP A 109 -25.68 -22.34 13.64
CA ASP A 109 -26.86 -22.73 14.44
C ASP A 109 -26.91 -22.10 15.83
N LEU A 110 -25.96 -21.22 16.18
CA LEU A 110 -26.07 -20.49 17.46
C LEU A 110 -27.16 -19.42 17.32
N PRO A 111 -28.13 -19.33 18.25
CA PRO A 111 -29.03 -18.19 18.30
C PRO A 111 -28.18 -16.91 18.39
N PRO A 112 -28.58 -15.81 17.73
CA PRO A 112 -27.84 -14.55 17.79
C PRO A 112 -27.74 -14.15 19.26
N SER A 113 -26.56 -14.37 19.84
CA SER A 113 -26.31 -13.96 21.22
C SER A 113 -26.07 -12.47 21.15
N ASP A 114 -27.09 -11.74 21.58
CA ASP A 114 -26.96 -10.35 21.99
C ASP A 114 -25.72 -10.23 22.89
N HIS A 115 -24.85 -9.30 22.50
CA HIS A 115 -23.73 -8.75 23.24
C HIS A 115 -22.47 -9.62 23.44
N ALA A 116 -21.37 -9.01 23.00
CA ALA A 116 -20.00 -9.39 23.33
C ALA A 116 -19.80 -9.50 24.85
N THR A 117 -19.18 -10.58 25.30
CA THR A 117 -18.48 -10.62 26.58
C THR A 117 -17.34 -11.63 26.46
N GLY A 118 -16.11 -11.14 26.65
CA GLY A 118 -15.04 -11.87 27.33
C GLY A 118 -14.53 -13.15 26.68
N ALA A 119 -13.23 -13.14 26.36
CA ALA A 119 -12.46 -14.32 26.07
C ALA A 119 -12.43 -15.28 27.26
N ASP A 120 -13.18 -16.39 27.18
CA ASP A 120 -12.95 -17.67 27.88
C ASP A 120 -14.22 -18.54 27.88
N ARG A 121 -14.51 -19.30 26.82
CA ARG A 121 -15.39 -20.47 26.96
C ARG A 121 -14.80 -21.70 26.30
N ALA A 122 -14.04 -22.39 27.14
CA ALA A 122 -14.11 -23.83 27.38
C ALA A 122 -14.84 -24.67 26.34
N ALA A 123 -14.15 -25.72 25.89
CA ALA A 123 -14.75 -26.89 25.28
C ALA A 123 -16.04 -27.30 26.02
N SER A 124 -17.17 -27.17 25.35
CA SER A 124 -18.49 -27.45 25.91
C SER A 124 -19.37 -27.78 24.71
N THR A 125 -20.06 -28.90 24.58
CA THR A 125 -20.30 -30.06 25.44
C THR A 125 -20.72 -31.18 24.49
N ALA A 126 -20.33 -32.42 24.77
CA ALA A 126 -20.84 -33.59 24.07
C ALA A 126 -22.38 -33.60 24.13
N VAL A 127 -23.05 -33.42 23.00
CA VAL A 127 -24.50 -33.54 22.92
C VAL A 127 -24.85 -35.01 22.94
N THR A 128 -25.40 -35.47 24.06
CA THR A 128 -25.98 -36.81 24.23
C THR A 128 -27.05 -37.06 23.15
N PRO A 129 -27.08 -38.23 22.48
CA PRO A 129 -28.06 -38.49 21.44
C PRO A 129 -29.40 -38.87 22.09
N ALA A 130 -30.39 -37.98 22.01
CA ALA A 130 -31.78 -38.37 22.26
C ALA A 130 -32.27 -39.25 21.10
N SER A 131 -32.44 -40.54 21.37
CA SER A 131 -33.18 -41.52 20.56
C SER A 131 -34.61 -40.96 20.29
N SER A 132 -35.32 -41.19 19.19
CA SER A 132 -35.40 -42.38 18.34
C SER A 132 -36.20 -42.07 17.07
N ALA A 133 -35.81 -42.67 15.93
CA ALA A 133 -36.62 -43.02 14.74
C ALA A 133 -36.94 -41.98 13.62
N PRO A 134 -37.73 -40.89 13.75
CA PRO A 134 -38.04 -40.02 12.59
C PRO A 134 -36.86 -39.14 12.17
N GLN A 135 -36.10 -38.64 13.14
CA GLN A 135 -34.99 -37.72 12.94
C GLN A 135 -33.79 -38.43 12.32
N GLN A 136 -33.54 -39.67 12.72
CA GLN A 136 -32.47 -40.52 12.16
C GLN A 136 -32.71 -40.88 10.69
N LYS A 137 -33.98 -40.97 10.26
CA LYS A 137 -34.36 -41.19 8.85
C LYS A 137 -34.16 -39.92 8.00
N GLN A 138 -34.38 -38.75 8.60
CA GLN A 138 -34.08 -37.45 8.00
C GLN A 138 -32.57 -37.21 7.90
N ASP A 139 -31.79 -37.65 8.90
CA ASP A 139 -30.33 -37.52 8.92
C ASP A 139 -29.63 -38.28 7.79
N THR A 140 -30.20 -39.41 7.35
CA THR A 140 -29.72 -40.20 6.21
C THR A 140 -30.28 -39.74 4.87
N THR A 141 -31.22 -38.79 4.86
CA THR A 141 -31.78 -38.25 3.62
C THR A 141 -30.72 -37.42 2.90
N VAL A 142 -30.65 -37.56 1.57
CA VAL A 142 -29.74 -36.77 0.72
C VAL A 142 -30.06 -35.28 0.89
N SER A 143 -29.03 -34.49 1.15
CA SER A 143 -29.10 -33.03 1.19
C SER A 143 -28.91 -32.46 -0.22
N ASP A 144 -29.47 -31.28 -0.46
CA ASP A 144 -29.26 -30.53 -1.71
C ASP A 144 -27.85 -29.88 -1.77
N VAL A 145 -27.12 -29.92 -0.65
CA VAL A 145 -25.73 -29.42 -0.54
C VAL A 145 -24.75 -30.47 -1.06
N ASN A 146 -23.91 -30.10 -2.02
CA ASN A 146 -22.87 -30.98 -2.55
C ASN A 146 -21.50 -30.69 -1.91
N GLN A 147 -20.54 -31.63 -2.06
CA GLN A 147 -19.14 -31.49 -1.64
C GLN A 147 -18.49 -30.20 -2.17
N GLN A 148 -18.83 -29.79 -3.39
CA GLN A 148 -18.36 -28.54 -3.98
C GLN A 148 -18.79 -27.31 -3.16
N ASP A 149 -20.00 -27.30 -2.62
CA ASP A 149 -20.50 -26.16 -1.85
C ASP A 149 -19.82 -26.06 -0.48
N ILE A 150 -19.51 -27.21 0.14
CA ILE A 150 -18.77 -27.27 1.39
C ILE A 150 -17.33 -26.79 1.20
N LEU A 151 -16.65 -27.28 0.15
CA LEU A 151 -15.30 -26.82 -0.16
C LEU A 151 -15.26 -25.33 -0.49
N ARG A 152 -16.24 -24.84 -1.25
CA ARG A 152 -16.37 -23.40 -1.54
C ARG A 152 -16.62 -22.58 -0.27
N HIS A 153 -17.45 -23.07 0.64
CA HIS A 153 -17.62 -22.43 1.94
C HIS A 153 -16.31 -22.36 2.72
N VAL A 154 -15.56 -23.46 2.82
CA VAL A 154 -14.27 -23.50 3.55
C VAL A 154 -13.26 -22.52 2.95
N VAL A 155 -13.18 -22.43 1.62
CA VAL A 155 -12.33 -21.44 0.94
C VAL A 155 -12.74 -20.02 1.29
N ASN A 156 -14.03 -19.69 1.17
CA ASN A 156 -14.55 -18.36 1.50
C ASN A 156 -14.34 -18.01 2.98
N TYR A 157 -14.52 -18.98 3.87
CA TYR A 157 -14.27 -18.81 5.29
C TYR A 157 -12.79 -18.54 5.59
N GLY A 158 -11.88 -19.31 4.96
CA GLY A 158 -10.44 -19.07 5.06
C GLY A 158 -10.02 -17.69 4.56
N GLN A 159 -10.57 -17.23 3.44
CA GLN A 159 -10.35 -15.87 2.92
C GLN A 159 -10.83 -14.79 3.91
N ARG A 160 -11.98 -14.99 4.56
CA ARG A 160 -12.49 -14.07 5.57
C ARG A 160 -11.62 -14.04 6.82
N CYS A 161 -11.08 -15.17 7.26
CA CYS A 161 -10.15 -15.19 8.39
C CYS A 161 -8.87 -14.42 8.07
N GLN A 162 -8.29 -14.61 6.88
CA GLN A 162 -7.10 -13.87 6.44
C GLN A 162 -7.36 -12.36 6.33
N SER A 163 -8.55 -11.95 5.84
CA SER A 163 -8.89 -10.53 5.76
C SER A 163 -9.12 -9.90 7.14
N LEU A 164 -9.66 -10.65 8.10
CA LEU A 164 -9.79 -10.20 9.49
C LEU A 164 -8.42 -10.07 10.17
N GLU A 165 -7.51 -11.02 9.95
CA GLU A 165 -6.13 -10.96 10.44
C GLU A 165 -5.40 -9.72 9.89
N ALA A 166 -5.49 -9.47 8.59
CA ALA A 166 -4.90 -8.30 7.96
C ALA A 166 -5.46 -6.98 8.54
N GLN A 167 -6.77 -6.90 8.77
CA GLN A 167 -7.39 -5.73 9.42
C GLN A 167 -6.90 -5.55 10.86
N LEU A 168 -6.71 -6.64 11.61
CA LEU A 168 -6.24 -6.58 12.98
C LEU A 168 -4.78 -6.09 13.05
N ILE A 169 -3.92 -6.57 12.14
CA ILE A 169 -2.53 -6.11 12.01
C ILE A 169 -2.50 -4.61 11.69
N GLN A 170 -3.30 -4.16 10.72
CA GLN A 170 -3.38 -2.73 10.38
C GLN A 170 -3.84 -1.87 11.56
N LEU A 171 -4.78 -2.37 12.38
CA LEU A 171 -5.22 -1.67 13.58
C LEU A 171 -4.09 -1.57 14.63
N ILE A 172 -3.34 -2.64 14.84
CA ILE A 172 -2.19 -2.66 15.76
C ILE A 172 -1.13 -1.66 15.29
N GLU A 173 -0.76 -1.68 14.01
CA GLU A 173 0.20 -0.73 13.44
C GLU A 173 -0.28 0.72 13.58
N TYR A 174 -1.57 0.97 13.36
CA TYR A 174 -2.15 2.30 13.57
C TYR A 174 -2.04 2.74 15.03
N GLU A 175 -2.39 1.89 15.99
CA GLU A 175 -2.27 2.21 17.42
C GLU A 175 -0.81 2.45 17.85
N GLU A 176 0.14 1.66 17.34
CA GLU A 176 1.58 1.87 17.59
C GLU A 176 2.07 3.21 17.05
N THR A 177 1.68 3.58 15.83
CA THR A 177 2.06 4.89 15.24
C THR A 177 1.42 6.06 15.98
N VAL A 178 0.17 5.92 16.42
CA VAL A 178 -0.52 6.93 17.25
C VAL A 178 0.11 7.04 18.64
N TYR A 179 0.51 5.92 19.24
CA TYR A 179 1.22 5.92 20.52
C TYR A 179 2.58 6.60 20.42
N GLU A 180 3.36 6.29 19.38
CA GLU A 180 4.69 6.88 19.19
C GLU A 180 4.62 8.38 18.91
N SER A 181 3.59 8.84 18.18
CA SER A 181 3.35 10.27 17.94
C SER A 181 2.82 11.03 19.17
N ARG A 182 2.18 10.33 20.12
CA ARG A 182 1.71 10.91 21.40
C ARG A 182 2.77 10.84 22.51
N ARG A 183 3.87 10.12 22.29
CA ARG A 183 4.99 10.03 23.23
C ARG A 183 5.62 11.41 23.40
N PRO A 184 5.60 12.02 24.60
CA PRO A 184 6.28 13.29 24.80
C PRO A 184 7.78 13.09 24.59
N THR A 185 8.35 13.79 23.61
CA THR A 185 9.78 13.96 23.39
C THR A 185 10.38 14.74 24.57
N GLY A 186 10.48 14.11 25.73
CA GLY A 186 10.74 14.80 26.98
C GLY A 186 10.95 13.89 28.18
N ALA A 187 11.65 12.77 27.99
CA ALA A 187 12.31 12.08 29.09
C ALA A 187 13.76 11.81 28.68
N SER A 188 14.50 12.89 28.42
CA SER A 188 15.95 12.88 28.62
C SER A 188 16.19 12.51 30.07
N HIS A 189 16.57 11.25 30.29
CA HIS A 189 17.10 10.74 31.53
C HIS A 189 18.19 11.73 32.02
N PRO A 190 18.07 12.35 33.20
CA PRO A 190 19.13 13.23 33.68
C PRO A 190 20.37 12.38 33.93
N GLU A 191 21.37 12.64 33.11
CA GLU A 191 22.74 12.19 33.26
C GLU A 191 23.23 12.55 34.66
N HIS A 192 23.19 11.59 35.58
CA HIS A 192 23.73 11.74 36.92
C HIS A 192 25.25 11.58 36.83
N THR A 193 25.95 12.61 36.33
CA THR A 193 27.41 12.73 36.45
C THR A 193 27.73 12.99 37.91
N GLY A 194 27.93 11.91 38.66
CA GLY A 194 28.56 11.92 39.97
C GLY A 194 29.99 12.44 39.84
N ARG A 195 30.16 13.73 40.18
CA ARG A 195 31.45 14.35 40.46
C ARG A 195 31.84 13.93 41.88
N ASP A 196 32.53 12.80 42.00
CA ASP A 196 33.25 12.47 43.23
C ASP A 196 34.61 13.19 43.24
N ARG A 197 34.85 13.83 44.38
CA ARG A 197 36.09 14.48 44.81
C ARG A 197 37.13 13.45 45.22
#